data_AF-Q7MSW8-F1
#
_entry.id   AF-Q7MSW8-F1
#
_cell.length_a   1.000
_cell.length_b   1.000
_cell.length_c   1.000
_cell.angle_alpha   90.00
_cell.angle_beta   90.00
_cell.angle_gamma   90.00
#
_symmetry.space_group_name_H-M   'P 1'
#
loop_
_entity.id
_entity.type
_entity.pdbx_description
1 polymer ?
#
loop_
_entity_poly.entity_id
_entity_poly.type
_entity_poly.pdbx_seq_one_letter_code
_entity_poly.pdbx_strand_id
1 'polypeptide(L)' 'MGEEEKRELARLKRLASEVAAKIHDVVEETLWSDYKLLEPLSRELIEACEKYYAYKREHSL' A
#
# COMPACT_ATOMS: atom_id res chain seq x y z
N MET A 1 18.75 -10.41 -13.42
CA MET A 1 17.77 -9.41 -12.95
C MET A 1 17.17 -8.79 -14.20
N GLY A 2 15.87 -8.95 -14.43
CA GLY A 2 15.21 -8.14 -15.45
C GLY A 2 14.91 -6.75 -14.88
N GLU A 3 14.82 -5.76 -15.76
CA GLU A 3 14.34 -4.43 -15.37
C GLU A 3 12.84 -4.45 -15.02
N GLU A 4 12.12 -5.46 -15.53
CA GLU A 4 10.69 -5.63 -15.34
C GLU A 4 10.32 -5.98 -13.88
N GLU A 5 11.06 -6.87 -13.22
CA GLU A 5 10.75 -7.24 -11.84
C GLU A 5 11.00 -6.09 -10.87
N LYS A 6 12.05 -5.30 -11.12
CA LYS A 6 12.29 -4.07 -10.36
C LYS A 6 11.19 -3.03 -10.56
N ARG A 7 10.70 -2.90 -11.79
CA ARG A 7 9.62 -1.97 -12.14
C ARG A 7 8.32 -2.35 -11.45
N GLU A 8 7.94 -3.63 -11.46
CA GLU A 8 6.73 -4.08 -10.79
C GLU A 8 6.86 -3.96 -9.27
N LEU A 9 8.01 -4.29 -8.69
CA LEU A 9 8.25 -4.09 -7.27
C LEU A 9 8.10 -2.62 -6.85
N ALA A 10 8.58 -1.68 -7.67
CA ALA A 10 8.39 -0.24 -7.46
C ALA A 10 6.92 0.18 -7.59
N ARG A 11 6.18 -0.40 -8.53
CA ARG A 11 4.74 -0.18 -8.68
C ARG A 11 3.96 -0.65 -7.45
N LEU A 12 4.24 -1.85 -6.95
CA LEU A 12 3.61 -2.40 -5.74
C LEU A 12 3.91 -1.54 -4.50
N LYS A 13 5.16 -1.08 -4.36
CA LYS A 13 5.53 -0.14 -3.28
C LYS A 13 4.73 1.15 -3.35
N ARG A 14 4.58 1.72 -4.56
CA ARG A 14 3.80 2.95 -4.77
C ARG A 14 2.33 2.78 -4.39
N LEU A 15 1.71 1.65 -4.77
CA LEU A 15 0.32 1.36 -4.38
C LEU A 15 0.15 1.36 -2.86
N ALA A 16 1.04 0.70 -2.12
CA ALA A 16 1.00 0.72 -0.65
C ALA A 16 1.14 2.16 -0.09
N SER A 17 2.03 2.97 -0.65
CA SER A 17 2.19 4.37 -0.26
C SER A 17 0.97 5.24 -0.55
N GLU A 18 0.28 5.00 -1.68
CA GLU A 18 -0.95 5.71 -2.03
C GLU A 18 -2.09 5.41 -1.05
N VAL A 19 -2.22 4.17 -0.57
CA VAL A 19 -3.21 3.83 0.47
C VAL A 19 -2.84 4.46 1.81
N ALA A 20 -1.55 4.48 2.16
CA ALA A 20 -1.09 5.14 3.38
C ALA A 20 -1.37 6.65 3.36
N ALA A 21 -1.23 7.31 2.22
CA ALA A 21 -1.60 8.72 2.05
C ALA A 21 -3.10 8.95 2.28
N LYS A 22 -3.98 8.08 1.75
CA LYS A 22 -5.43 8.19 2.03
C LYS A 22 -5.76 8.06 3.52
N ILE A 23 -5.07 7.16 4.24
CA ILE A 23 -5.25 7.03 5.68
C ILE A 23 -4.82 8.30 6.39
N HIS A 24 -3.68 8.88 5.99
CA HIS A 24 -3.20 10.16 6.51
C HIS A 24 -4.25 11.26 6.33
N ASP A 25 -4.82 11.39 5.13
CA ASP A 25 -5.83 12.41 4.84
C ASP A 25 -7.09 12.21 5.69
N VAL A 26 -7.55 10.97 5.89
CA VAL A 26 -8.68 10.68 6.79
C VAL A 26 -8.36 11.06 8.24
N VAL A 27 -7.15 10.79 8.72
CA VAL A 27 -6.76 11.10 10.11
C VAL A 27 -6.56 12.60 10.30
N GLU A 28 -5.97 13.31 9.34
CA GLU A 28 -5.65 14.73 9.43
C GLU A 28 -6.87 15.62 9.15
N GLU A 29 -7.65 15.32 8.11
CA GLU A 29 -8.65 16.24 7.58
C GLU A 29 -10.09 15.87 7.97
N THR A 30 -10.43 14.58 7.95
CA THR A 30 -11.85 14.14 8.00
C THR A 30 -12.16 13.14 9.10
N LEU A 31 -11.34 13.04 10.14
CA LEU A 31 -11.44 11.98 11.16
C LEU A 31 -12.85 11.85 11.75
N TRP A 32 -13.47 12.96 12.14
CA TRP A 32 -14.77 12.95 12.82
C TRP A 32 -15.96 12.60 11.91
N SER A 33 -15.80 12.72 10.59
CA SER A 33 -16.82 12.32 9.60
C SER A 33 -16.55 10.95 8.99
N ASP A 34 -15.29 10.63 8.73
CA ASP A 34 -14.89 9.51 7.87
C ASP A 34 -14.06 8.44 8.58
N TYR A 35 -13.95 8.44 9.93
CA TYR A 35 -13.18 7.42 10.67
C TYR A 35 -13.53 5.97 10.31
N LYS A 36 -14.75 5.70 9.83
CA LYS A 36 -15.17 4.36 9.39
C LYS A 36 -14.40 3.87 8.16
N LEU A 37 -13.78 4.76 7.39
CA LEU A 37 -12.89 4.43 6.28
C LEU A 37 -11.54 3.87 6.75
N LEU A 38 -11.15 4.11 8.00
CA LEU A 38 -9.86 3.65 8.52
C LEU A 38 -9.74 2.12 8.51
N GLU A 39 -10.81 1.38 8.83
CA GLU A 39 -10.79 -0.08 8.79
C GLU A 39 -10.56 -0.63 7.36
N PRO A 40 -11.39 -0.31 6.36
CA PRO A 40 -11.17 -0.83 5.00
C PRO A 40 -9.84 -0.35 4.40
N LEU A 41 -9.44 0.91 4.62
CA LEU A 41 -8.15 1.41 4.14
C LEU A 41 -6.96 0.68 4.81
N SER A 42 -7.06 0.37 6.10
CA SER A 42 -6.02 -0.40 6.80
C SER A 42 -5.90 -1.82 6.25
N ARG A 43 -7.03 -2.46 5.94
CA ARG A 43 -7.04 -3.79 5.29
C ARG A 43 -6.39 -3.72 3.91
N GLU A 44 -6.73 -2.72 3.10
CA GLU A 44 -6.14 -2.49 1.77
C GLU A 44 -4.62 -2.24 1.86
N LEU A 45 -4.17 -1.45 2.85
CA LEU A 45 -2.76 -1.18 3.08
C LEU A 45 -1.99 -2.45 3.44
N ILE A 46 -2.53 -3.28 4.33
CA ILE A 46 -1.92 -4.56 4.72
C ILE A 46 -1.80 -5.45 3.48
N GLU A 47 -2.86 -5.60 2.70
CA GLU A 47 -2.85 -6.41 1.47
C GLU A 47 -1.82 -5.90 0.45
N ALA A 48 -1.71 -4.58 0.26
CA ALA A 48 -0.73 -3.98 -0.63
C ALA A 48 0.71 -4.25 -0.18
N CYS A 49 0.97 -4.15 1.14
CA CYS A 49 2.26 -4.49 1.73
C CYS A 49 2.58 -5.98 1.56
N GLU A 50 1.62 -6.86 1.80
CA GLU A 50 1.78 -8.30 1.64
C GLU A 50 2.09 -8.68 0.19
N LYS A 51 1.39 -8.07 -0.79
CA LYS A 51 1.69 -8.23 -2.22
C LYS A 51 3.10 -7.80 -2.57
N TYR A 52 3.54 -6.63 -2.07
CA TYR A 52 4.91 -6.16 -2.26
C TYR A 52 5.94 -7.17 -1.73
N TYR A 53 5.75 -7.67 -0.50
CA TYR A 53 6.69 -8.61 0.09
C TYR A 53 6.62 -10.01 -0.52
N ALA A 54 5.44 -10.47 -0.94
CA ALA A 54 5.29 -11.72 -1.67
C ALA A 54 6.07 -11.66 -2.99
N TYR A 55 5.85 -10.61 -3.78
CA TYR A 55 6.57 -10.38 -5.03
C TYR A 55 8.10 -10.28 -4.80
N LYS A 56 8.51 -9.53 -3.77
CA LYS A 56 9.92 -9.42 -3.39
C LYS A 56 10.55 -10.79 -3.09
N ARG A 57 9.86 -11.64 -2.33
CA ARG A 57 10.34 -12.99 -1.99
C ARG A 57 10.38 -13.92 -3.20
N GLU A 58 9.32 -13.94 -4.00
CA GLU A 58 9.20 -14.80 -5.19
C GLU A 58 10.31 -14.52 -6.21
N HIS A 59 10.69 -13.25 -6.36
CA HIS A 59 11.72 -12.82 -7.29
C HIS A 59 13.11 -12.63 -6.65
N SER A 60 13.28 -13.01 -5.37
CA SER A 60 14.54 -12.84 -4.61
C SER A 60 15.12 -11.43 -4.68
N LEU A 61 14.25 -10.42 -4.60
CA LEU A 61 14.57 -8.98 -4.67
C LEU A 61 14.89 -8.38 -3.29
#